data_AF-A0A4R6RFT9-F1
#
_entry.id   AF-A0A4R6RFT9-F1
#
_cell.length_a   1.000
_cell.length_b   1.000
_cell.length_c   1.000
_cell.angle_alpha   90.00
_cell.angle_beta   90.00
_cell.angle_gamma   90.00
#
_symmetry.space_group_name_H-M   'P 1'
#
loop_
_entity.id
_entity.type
_entity.pdbx_description
1 polymer ?
#
loop_
_entity_poly.entity_id
_entity_poly.type
_entity_poly.pdbx_seq_one_letter_code
_entity_poly.pdbx_strand_id
1 'polypeptide(L)' 'MQVELTAEEQSKDAYFRELARIAEAMVAEHGRDFGMGALILAARWIAERNIGDPAGGAATGGGAGLSGTA' A
#
# COMPACT_ATOMS: atom_id res chain seq x y z
N MET A 1 24.27 4.56 -5.30
CA MET A 1 22.86 4.55 -5.75
C MET A 1 22.05 5.26 -4.69
N GLN A 2 21.71 6.54 -4.89
CA GLN A 2 20.78 7.27 -4.02
C GLN A 2 19.39 7.06 -4.58
N VAL A 3 18.53 6.41 -3.80
CA VAL A 3 17.10 6.32 -4.10
C VAL A 3 16.51 7.64 -3.64
N GLU A 4 16.45 8.63 -4.53
CA GLU A 4 15.63 9.81 -4.28
C GLU A 4 14.18 9.33 -4.23
N LEU A 5 13.64 9.19 -3.01
CA LEU A 5 12.24 8.94 -2.76
C LEU A 5 11.44 9.98 -3.53
N THR A 6 10.78 9.54 -4.60
CA THR A 6 9.91 10.39 -5.40
C THR A 6 8.83 10.98 -4.48
N ALA A 7 8.32 12.17 -4.80
CA ALA A 7 7.29 12.82 -3.97
C ALA A 7 6.06 11.91 -3.75
N GLU A 8 5.81 10.99 -4.68
CA GLU A 8 4.78 9.95 -4.58
C GLU A 8 5.09 8.91 -3.50
N GLU A 9 6.35 8.48 -3.36
CA GLU A 9 6.77 7.53 -2.32
C GLU A 9 6.69 8.16 -0.92
N GLN A 10 7.07 9.43 -0.79
CA GLN A 10 6.95 10.16 0.47
C GLN A 10 5.48 10.35 0.89
N SER A 11 4.63 10.66 -0.09
CA SER A 11 3.18 10.78 0.12
C SER A 11 2.58 9.43 0.55
N LYS A 12 2.92 8.33 -0.14
CA LYS A 12 2.49 6.98 0.22
C LYS A 12 2.92 6.59 1.62
N ASP A 13 4.18 6.82 1.98
CA ASP A 13 4.71 6.49 3.32
C ASP A 13 3.99 7.28 4.44
N ALA A 14 3.63 8.55 4.18
CA ALA A 14 2.83 9.33 5.12
C ALA A 14 1.44 8.72 5.36
N TYR A 15 0.77 8.25 4.30
CA TYR A 15 -0.50 7.54 4.43
C TYR A 15 -0.35 6.19 5.14
N PHE A 16 0.73 5.44 4.88
CA PHE A 16 1.01 4.20 5.61
C PHE A 16 1.22 4.44 7.10
N ARG A 17 1.95 5.49 7.47
CA ARG A 17 2.12 5.88 8.87
C ARG A 17 0.81 6.24 9.55
N GLU A 18 -0.06 6.98 8.86
CA GLU A 18 -1.36 7.35 9.42
C GLU A 18 -2.28 6.14 9.57
N LEU A 19 -2.30 5.23 8.58
CA LEU A 19 -3.03 3.97 8.64
C LEU A 19 -2.55 3.10 9.81
N ALA A 20 -1.24 3.01 10.03
CA ALA A 20 -0.67 2.28 11.17
C ALA A 20 -1.13 2.90 12.50
N ARG A 21 -1.13 4.23 12.60
CA ARG A 21 -1.56 4.94 13.80
C ARG A 21 -3.04 4.70 14.13
N ILE A 22 -3.90 4.73 13.11
CA ILE A 22 -5.32 4.43 13.24
C ILE A 22 -5.51 2.97 13.63
N ALA A 23 -4.77 2.05 13.00
CA ALA A 23 -4.80 0.63 13.33
C ALA A 23 -4.45 0.40 14.82
N GLU A 24 -3.36 1.00 15.30
CA GLU A 24 -2.96 0.92 16.70
C GLU A 24 -4.01 1.47 17.65
N ALA A 25 -4.63 2.60 17.33
CA ALA A 25 -5.72 3.17 18.13
C ALA A 25 -6.93 2.21 18.20
N MET A 26 -7.31 1.60 17.07
CA MET A 26 -8.40 0.61 17.05
C MET A 26 -8.07 -0.65 17.84
N VAL A 27 -6.81 -1.11 17.78
CA VAL A 27 -6.34 -2.27 18.54
C VAL A 27 -6.30 -1.98 20.03
N ALA A 28 -5.89 -0.77 20.43
CA ALA A 28 -5.82 -0.36 21.83
C ALA A 28 -7.21 -0.25 22.47
N GLU A 29 -8.20 0.27 21.75
CA GLU A 29 -9.56 0.48 22.28
C GLU A 29 -10.46 -0.76 22.19
N HIS A 30 -10.34 -1.55 21.12
CA HIS A 30 -11.29 -2.63 20.81
C HIS A 30 -10.65 -4.01 20.64
N GLY A 31 -9.33 -4.10 20.75
CA GLY A 31 -8.58 -5.34 20.59
C GLY A 31 -8.12 -5.62 19.15
N ARG A 32 -7.16 -6.53 19.04
CA ARG A 32 -6.43 -6.81 17.81
C ARG A 32 -7.30 -7.31 16.68
N ASP A 33 -8.28 -8.14 16.98
CA ASP A 33 -9.16 -8.78 16.00
C ASP A 33 -10.09 -7.77 15.33
N PHE A 34 -10.53 -6.74 16.09
CA PHE A 34 -11.36 -5.66 15.55
C PHE A 34 -10.57 -4.77 14.59
N GLY A 35 -9.41 -4.27 15.02
CA GLY A 35 -8.56 -3.42 14.17
C GLY A 35 -8.15 -4.14 12.88
N MET A 36 -7.75 -5.41 12.97
CA MET A 36 -7.42 -6.23 11.80
C MET A 36 -8.63 -6.43 10.88
N GLY A 37 -9.80 -6.81 11.42
CA GLY A 37 -11.00 -7.03 10.64
C GLY A 37 -11.48 -5.78 9.90
N ALA A 38 -11.43 -4.61 10.55
CA ALA A 38 -11.82 -3.35 9.95
C ALA A 38 -10.90 -2.94 8.77
N LEU A 39 -9.59 -3.14 8.92
CA LEU A 39 -8.62 -2.85 7.84
C LEU A 39 -8.79 -3.81 6.65
N ILE A 40 -9.05 -5.09 6.91
CA ILE A 40 -9.35 -6.07 5.86
C ILE A 40 -10.63 -5.69 5.11
N LEU A 41 -11.68 -5.24 5.83
CA LEU A 41 -12.91 -4.76 5.20
C LEU A 41 -12.69 -3.50 4.37
N ALA A 42 -11.88 -2.55 4.86
CA ALA A 42 -11.51 -1.36 4.11
C ALA A 42 -10.75 -1.72 2.82
N ALA A 43 -9.75 -2.61 2.90
CA ALA A 43 -9.02 -3.10 1.73
C ALA A 43 -9.94 -3.80 0.72
N ARG A 44 -10.87 -4.64 1.21
CA ARG A 44 -11.86 -5.32 0.37
C ARG A 44 -12.77 -4.34 -0.37
N TRP A 45 -13.26 -3.30 0.31
CA TRP A 45 -14.09 -2.27 -0.33
C TRP A 45 -13.35 -1.51 -1.43
N ILE A 46 -12.06 -1.22 -1.22
CA ILE A 46 -11.21 -0.60 -2.24
C ILE A 46 -11.05 -1.53 -3.45
N ALA A 47 -10.79 -2.82 -3.21
CA ALA A 47 -10.65 -3.82 -4.26
C ALA A 47 -11.96 -4.03 -5.06
N GLU A 48 -13.11 -4.04 -4.38
CA GLU A 48 -14.43 -4.17 -5.01
C GLU A 48 -14.80 -2.96 -5.88
N ARG A 49 -14.36 -1.75 -5.49
CA ARG A 49 -14.53 -0.54 -6.31
C ARG A 49 -13.57 -0.47 -7.51
N ASN A 50 -12.50 -1.27 -7.51
CA ASN A 50 -11.47 -1.24 -8.55
C ASN A 50 -11.77 -2.17 -9.76
N ILE A 51 -12.93 -2.81 -9.82
CA ILE A 51 -13.38 -3.56 -11.02
C ILE A 51 -13.67 -2.61 -12.21
N GLY A 52 -13.59 -1.29 -12.02
CA GLY A 52 -13.82 -0.28 -13.07
C GLY A 52 -12.62 0.58 -13.49
N ASP A 53 -11.44 0.50 -12.84
CA ASP A 53 -10.31 1.38 -13.15
C ASP A 53 -9.12 0.61 -13.76
N PRO A 54 -8.84 0.74 -15.06
CA PRO A 54 -7.75 0.03 -15.72
C PRO A 54 -6.35 0.58 -15.38
N ALA A 55 -6.20 1.58 -14.49
CA ALA A 55 -4.92 2.20 -14.18
C ALA A 55 -4.28 1.73 -12.84
N GLY A 56 -4.96 0.90 -12.04
CA GLY A 56 -4.49 0.46 -10.72
C GLY A 56 -3.41 -0.64 -10.69
N GLY A 57 -2.78 -0.97 -11.82
CA GLY A 57 -1.85 -2.10 -11.97
C GLY A 57 -0.41 -1.75 -12.36
N ALA A 58 -0.03 -0.47 -12.45
CA ALA A 58 1.31 -0.03 -12.83
C ALA A 58 2.28 0.03 -11.63
N ALA A 59 2.39 -1.08 -10.89
CA ALA A 59 3.60 -1.42 -10.18
C ALA A 59 4.15 -2.71 -10.79
N THR A 60 4.33 -2.69 -12.11
CA THR A 60 5.18 -3.65 -12.81
C THR A 60 6.60 -3.43 -12.30
N GLY A 61 7.00 -4.26 -11.33
CA GLY A 61 8.39 -4.49 -11.02
C GLY A 61 9.12 -4.83 -12.31
N GLY A 62 9.85 -3.86 -12.85
CA GLY A 62 10.63 -3.97 -14.07
C GLY A 62 11.83 -4.87 -13.86
N GLY A 63 11.58 -6.18 -13.79
CA GLY A 63 12.57 -7.22 -14.06
C GLY A 63 12.78 -7.33 -15.57
N ALA A 64 13.28 -6.28 -16.21
CA ALA A 64 13.71 -6.34 -17.60
C ALA A 64 15.20 -6.68 -17.64
N GLY A 65 15.50 -7.82 -18.23
CA GLY A 65 16.83 -8.38 -18.33
C GLY A 65 17.85 -7.45 -18.99
N LEU A 66 19.07 -7.58 -18.52
CA LEU A 66 20.27 -7.18 -19.24
C LEU A 66 21.01 -8.47 -19.58
N SER A 67 20.50 -9.20 -20.58
CA SER A 67 21.40 -10.00 -21.40
C SER A 67 22.29 -9.02 -22.14
N GLY A 68 23.61 -9.19 -22.01
CA GLY A 68 24.58 -8.64 -22.96
C GLY A 68 25.56 -7.64 -22.38
N THR A 69 26.73 -8.16 -22.01
CA THR A 69 28.05 -7.59 -22.34
C THR A 69 29.01 -8.77 -22.35
N ALA A 70 29.39 -9.27 -23.53
CA ALA A 70 30.67 -8.97 -24.20
C ALA A 70 31.78 -9.92 -23.71
#